data_AF-A0A5C7AZF3-F1
#
_entry.id   AF-A0A5C7AZF3-F1
#
_cell.length_a   1.000
_cell.length_b   1.000
_cell.length_c   1.000
_cell.angle_alpha   90.00
_cell.angle_beta   90.00
_cell.angle_gamma   90.00
#
_symmetry.space_group_name_H-M   'P 1'
#
loop_
_entity.id
_entity.type
_entity.pdbx_description
1 polymer ?
#
loop_
_entity_poly.entity_id
_entity_poly.type
_entity_poly.pdbx_seq_one_letter_code
_entity_poly.pdbx_strand_id
1 'polypeptide(L)'
;MNWKKLTNAEQIQEIKLLSEEKPVMIFKHSTRCSISSMSLDRLLRKWKDADAEKVEPYYLDLIAGREISDLVAKEFRVPHQSPQVLLIKNGDVIYDNSHFGISYADLMGKV
;
A
#
# COMPACT_ATOMS: atom_id res chain seq x y z
N MET A 1 5.43 -8.95 -9.71
CA MET A 1 5.36 -8.24 -8.40
C MET A 1 5.15 -9.26 -7.30
N ASN A 2 6.03 -9.30 -6.29
CA ASN A 2 5.95 -10.25 -5.17
C ASN A 2 5.37 -9.54 -3.94
N TRP A 3 4.06 -9.62 -3.75
CA TRP A 3 3.38 -8.93 -2.65
C TRP A 3 3.54 -9.69 -1.33
N LYS A 4 4.00 -8.99 -0.29
CA LYS A 4 3.86 -9.47 1.08
C LYS A 4 2.43 -9.25 1.56
N LYS A 5 1.82 -10.25 2.17
CA LYS A 5 0.47 -10.08 2.75
C LYS A 5 0.57 -9.37 4.09
N LEU A 6 -0.24 -8.34 4.30
CA LEU A 6 -0.41 -7.67 5.59
C LEU A 6 -1.64 -8.25 6.28
N THR A 7 -1.42 -9.12 7.26
CA THR A 7 -2.48 -9.93 7.91
C THR A 7 -2.49 -9.85 9.43
N ASN A 8 -1.47 -9.27 10.05
CA ASN A 8 -1.42 -9.07 11.50
C ASN A 8 -0.89 -7.66 11.85
N ALA A 9 -0.98 -7.31 13.13
CA ALA A 9 -0.67 -5.97 13.62
C ALA A 9 0.84 -5.72 13.75
N GLU A 10 1.60 -6.76 14.08
CA GLU A 10 3.05 -6.72 14.28
C GLU A 10 3.77 -6.27 13.00
N GLN A 11 3.26 -6.72 11.84
CA GLN A 11 3.76 -6.31 10.53
C GLN A 11 3.69 -4.79 10.29
N ILE A 12 2.81 -4.04 10.97
CA ILE A 12 2.76 -2.58 10.81
C ILE A 12 4.01 -1.93 11.41
N GLN A 13 4.52 -2.45 12.54
CA GLN A 13 5.78 -1.98 13.10
C GLN A 13 6.97 -2.42 12.24
N GLU A 14 6.95 -3.64 11.71
CA GLU A 14 7.95 -4.10 10.74
C GLU A 14 8.01 -3.19 9.52
N ILE A 15 6.84 -2.78 8.98
CA ILE A 15 6.76 -1.88 7.84
C ILE A 15 7.41 -0.52 8.16
N LYS A 16 7.18 0.04 9.36
CA LYS A 16 7.82 1.30 9.76
C LYS A 16 9.34 1.17 9.80
N LEU A 17 9.87 0.11 10.40
CA LEU A 17 11.31 -0.14 10.46
C LEU A 17 11.91 -0.38 9.06
N LEU A 18 11.30 -1.25 8.25
CA LEU A 18 11.75 -1.52 6.88
C LEU A 18 11.78 -0.25 6.02
N SER A 19 10.86 0.68 6.28
CA SER A 19 10.77 1.94 5.53
C SER A 19 11.93 2.90 5.78
N GLU A 20 12.77 2.68 6.79
CA GLU A 20 14.03 3.42 7.01
C GLU A 20 15.11 3.03 5.98
N GLU A 21 15.11 1.78 5.53
CA GLU A 21 16.06 1.28 4.53
C GLU A 21 15.51 1.40 3.11
N LYS A 22 14.23 1.06 2.93
CA LYS A 22 13.58 1.02 1.61
C LYS A 22 12.10 1.39 1.73
N PRO A 23 11.59 2.35 0.92
CA PRO A 23 10.18 2.72 0.95
C PRO A 23 9.25 1.51 0.85
N VAL A 24 8.22 1.50 1.69
CA VAL A 24 7.23 0.41 1.74
C VAL A 24 5.90 0.91 1.21
N MET A 25 5.34 0.21 0.23
CA MET A 25 4.02 0.51 -0.29
C MET A 25 2.99 -0.45 0.32
N ILE A 26 1.89 0.08 0.87
CA ILE A 26 0.72 -0.72 1.25
C ILE A 26 -0.41 -0.44 0.25
N PHE A 27 -0.91 -1.49 -0.42
CA PHE A 27 -2.15 -1.43 -1.18
C PHE A 27 -3.28 -2.06 -0.37
N LYS A 28 -4.27 -1.26 0.05
CA LYS A 28 -5.50 -1.74 0.71
C LYS A 28 -6.53 -2.06 -0.36
N HIS A 29 -6.80 -3.34 -0.55
CA HIS A 29 -7.69 -3.83 -1.59
C HIS A 29 -8.98 -4.39 -1.01
N SER A 30 -10.12 -3.90 -1.49
CA SER A 30 -11.41 -4.55 -1.29
C SER A 30 -11.69 -5.53 -2.44
N THR A 31 -11.66 -6.84 -2.15
CA THR A 31 -11.86 -7.93 -3.13
C THR A 31 -13.26 -7.99 -3.74
N ARG A 32 -14.21 -7.22 -3.19
CA ARG A 32 -15.60 -7.15 -3.65
C ARG A 32 -15.95 -5.83 -4.35
N CYS A 33 -14.97 -4.95 -4.58
CA CYS A 33 -15.17 -3.64 -5.20
C CYS A 33 -14.49 -3.58 -6.57
N SER A 34 -15.27 -3.37 -7.64
CA SER A 34 -14.74 -3.29 -9.01
C SER A 34 -13.71 -2.16 -9.19
N ILE A 35 -13.92 -1.00 -8.55
CA ILE A 35 -12.97 0.12 -8.56
C ILE A 35 -11.64 -0.30 -7.93
N SER A 36 -11.67 -1.14 -6.89
CA SER A 36 -10.48 -1.67 -6.24
C SER A 36 -9.69 -2.60 -7.14
N SER A 37 -10.37 -3.52 -7.83
CA SER A 37 -9.75 -4.40 -8.84
C SER A 37 -9.16 -3.62 -10.00
N MET A 38 -9.91 -2.67 -10.57
CA MET A 38 -9.41 -1.83 -11.67
C MET A 38 -8.17 -1.02 -11.28
N SER A 39 -8.13 -0.50 -10.05
CA SER A 39 -6.99 0.28 -9.56
C SER A 39 -5.75 -0.59 -9.35
N LEU A 40 -5.93 -1.79 -8.79
CA LEU A 40 -4.86 -2.79 -8.66
C LEU A 40 -4.32 -3.20 -10.03
N ASP A 41 -5.19 -3.56 -10.97
CA ASP A 41 -4.79 -3.99 -12.32
C ASP A 41 -4.02 -2.89 -13.06
N ARG A 42 -4.43 -1.63 -12.91
CA ARG A 42 -3.73 -0.48 -13.50
C ARG A 42 -2.31 -0.32 -12.93
N LEU A 43 -2.15 -0.53 -11.62
CA LEU A 43 -0.84 -0.49 -10.97
C LEU A 43 0.04 -1.65 -11.46
N LEU A 44 -0.49 -2.88 -11.46
CA LEU A 44 0.22 -4.09 -11.87
C LEU A 44 0.71 -4.02 -13.33
N ARG A 45 -0.11 -3.51 -14.25
CA ARG A 45 0.28 -3.36 -15.66
C ARG A 45 1.46 -2.41 -15.89
N LYS A 46 1.67 -1.46 -14.98
CA LYS A 46 2.76 -0.48 -15.07
C LYS A 46 3.98 -0.86 -14.24
N TRP A 47 3.82 -1.78 -13.29
CA TRP A 47 4.88 -2.23 -12.40
C TRP A 47 5.98 -2.97 -13.18
N LYS A 48 7.23 -2.59 -12.94
CA LYS A 48 8.41 -3.20 -13.57
C LYS A 48 9.17 -4.03 -12.56
N ASP A 49 9.95 -5.01 -13.03
CA ASP A 49 10.75 -5.85 -12.13
C ASP A 49 11.76 -5.01 -11.32
N ALA A 50 12.37 -4.00 -11.96
CA ALA A 50 13.26 -3.04 -11.29
C ALA A 50 12.57 -2.16 -10.23
N ASP A 51 11.24 -2.06 -10.21
CA ASP A 51 10.53 -1.30 -9.17
C ASP A 51 10.54 -2.07 -7.83
N ALA A 52 10.66 -3.40 -7.86
CA ALA A 52 10.76 -4.22 -6.65
C ALA A 52 12.07 -4.00 -5.87
N GLU A 53 13.11 -3.52 -6.54
CA GLU A 53 14.36 -3.11 -5.91
C GLU A 53 14.21 -1.78 -5.16
N LYS A 54 13.25 -0.94 -5.56
CA LYS A 54 13.06 0.42 -5.03
C LYS A 54 12.00 0.52 -3.95
N VAL A 55 10.98 -0.35 -4.03
CA VAL A 55 9.82 -0.30 -3.13
C VAL A 55 9.47 -1.72 -2.67
N GLU A 56 9.26 -1.90 -1.38
CA GLU A 56 8.72 -3.15 -0.83
C GLU A 56 7.18 -3.14 -0.89
N PRO A 57 6.52 -4.05 -1.63
CA PRO A 57 5.07 -4.02 -1.76
C PRO A 57 4.35 -4.94 -0.77
N TYR A 58 3.42 -4.36 -0.01
CA TYR A 58 2.48 -5.04 0.87
C TYR A 58 1.05 -4.94 0.34
N TYR A 59 0.33 -6.05 0.41
CA TYR A 59 -1.06 -6.17 0.02
C TYR A 59 -1.91 -6.49 1.25
N LEU A 60 -2.95 -5.71 1.47
CA LEU A 60 -3.95 -5.94 2.51
C LEU A 60 -5.29 -6.27 1.85
N ASP A 61 -5.80 -7.48 2.08
CA ASP A 61 -7.20 -7.82 1.77
C ASP A 61 -8.10 -7.22 2.85
N LEU A 62 -8.79 -6.14 2.51
CA LEU A 62 -9.62 -5.39 3.45
C LEU A 62 -10.85 -6.17 3.89
N ILE A 63 -11.37 -7.06 3.05
CA ILE A 63 -12.55 -7.85 3.37
C ILE A 63 -12.19 -8.91 4.42
N ALA A 64 -11.01 -9.51 4.32
CA ALA A 64 -10.52 -10.47 5.29
C ALA A 64 -9.88 -9.82 6.53
N GLY A 65 -9.30 -8.63 6.39
CA GLY A 65 -8.47 -7.96 7.41
C GLY A 65 -8.95 -6.55 7.76
N ARG A 66 -10.26 -6.36 8.01
CA ARG A 66 -10.83 -5.04 8.33
C ARG A 66 -10.13 -4.39 9.52
N GLU A 67 -9.92 -5.13 10.61
CA GLU A 67 -9.25 -4.62 11.81
C GLU A 67 -7.81 -4.15 11.51
N ILE A 68 -7.08 -4.91 10.68
CA ILE A 68 -5.73 -4.52 10.24
C ILE A 68 -5.79 -3.27 9.36
N SER A 69 -6.78 -3.16 8.47
CA SER A 69 -6.95 -1.98 7.61
C SER A 69 -7.21 -0.70 8.41
N ASP A 70 -8.03 -0.82 9.46
CA ASP A 70 -8.35 0.27 10.40
C ASP A 70 -7.13 0.63 11.25
N LEU A 71 -6.36 -0.38 11.69
CA LEU A 71 -5.11 -0.15 12.41
C LEU A 71 -4.07 0.56 11.54
N VAL A 72 -3.93 0.19 10.26
CA VAL A 72 -3.07 0.91 9.30
C VAL A 72 -3.51 2.37 9.18
N ALA A 73 -4.81 2.65 9.05
CA ALA A 73 -5.32 4.02 8.98
C ALA A 73 -4.97 4.82 10.25
N LYS A 74 -5.15 4.22 11.43
CA LYS A 74 -4.83 4.83 12.73
C LYS A 74 -3.33 5.09 12.90
N GLU A 75 -2.50 4.08 12.67
CA GLU A 75 -1.04 4.14 12.91
C GLU A 75 -0.35 5.14 12.00
N PHE A 76 -0.79 5.23 10.75
CA PHE A 76 -0.25 6.16 9.76
C PHE A 76 -1.00 7.50 9.70
N ARG A 77 -2.01 7.70 10.57
CA ARG A 77 -2.79 8.94 10.68
C ARG A 77 -3.43 9.39 9.36
N VAL A 78 -3.90 8.45 8.57
CA VAL A 78 -4.60 8.69 7.29
C VAL A 78 -6.06 8.26 7.40
N PRO A 79 -6.99 8.90 6.66
CA PRO A 79 -8.35 8.40 6.55
C PRO A 79 -8.38 6.98 5.98
N HIS A 80 -9.25 6.12 6.51
CA HIS A 80 -9.49 4.81 5.92
C HIS A 80 -10.14 4.97 4.54
N GLN A 81 -9.53 4.39 3.51
CA GLN A 81 -10.09 4.35 2.15
C GLN A 81 -9.86 2.97 1.51
N SER A 82 -10.67 2.62 0.50
CA SER A 82 -10.43 1.44 -0.34
C SER A 82 -11.03 1.57 -1.74
N PRO A 83 -10.25 1.37 -2.81
CA PRO A 83 -8.82 1.06 -2.78
C PRO A 83 -8.01 2.26 -2.27
N GLN A 84 -6.88 1.99 -1.61
CA GLN A 84 -5.96 3.02 -1.12
C GLN A 84 -4.52 2.53 -1.28
N VAL A 85 -3.62 3.41 -1.69
CA VAL A 85 -2.18 3.18 -1.71
C VAL A 85 -1.51 4.16 -0.77
N LEU A 86 -0.71 3.62 0.14
CA LEU A 86 0.20 4.36 1.01
C LEU A 86 1.64 4.06 0.59
N LEU A 87 2.49 5.07 0.50
CA LEU A 87 3.95 4.90 0.44
C LEU A 87 4.54 5.44 1.74
N ILE A 88 5.30 4.60 2.42
CA ILE A 88 5.86 4.85 3.74
C ILE A 88 7.38 4.92 3.60
N LYS A 89 8.01 5.94 4.19
CA LYS A 89 9.45 6.16 4.20
C LYS A 89 9.84 6.76 5.54
N ASN A 90 10.87 6.23 6.19
CA ASN A 90 11.32 6.64 7.52
C ASN A 90 10.20 6.67 8.58
N GLY A 91 9.30 5.68 8.54
CA GLY A 91 8.19 5.52 9.47
C GLY A 91 6.94 6.36 9.14
N ASP A 92 7.02 7.29 8.18
CA ASP A 92 5.95 8.24 7.85
C ASP A 92 5.39 8.03 6.44
N VAL A 93 4.14 8.45 6.23
CA VAL A 93 3.49 8.40 4.91
C VAL A 93 3.93 9.59 4.06
N ILE A 94 4.55 9.31 2.91
CA ILE A 94 4.99 10.31 1.93
C ILE A 94 4.09 10.38 0.69
N TYR A 95 3.16 9.43 0.55
CA TYR A 95 2.12 9.42 -0.48
C TYR A 95 0.89 8.65 0.03
N ASP A 96 -0.29 9.25 -0.09
CA ASP A 96 -1.59 8.64 0.17
C ASP A 96 -2.54 9.02 -0.96
N ASN A 97 -3.07 8.03 -1.67
CA ASN A 97 -4.12 8.26 -2.66
C ASN A 97 -5.05 7.06 -2.76
N SER A 98 -6.28 7.29 -3.23
CA SER A 98 -7.34 6.28 -3.24
C SER A 98 -8.12 6.27 -4.55
N HIS A 99 -8.88 5.21 -4.79
CA HIS A 99 -9.77 5.07 -5.95
C HIS A 99 -9.04 5.37 -7.27
N PHE A 100 -9.66 6.19 -8.12
CA PHE A 100 -9.08 6.58 -9.40
C PHE A 100 -7.87 7.52 -9.29
N GLY A 101 -7.64 8.12 -8.12
CA GLY A 101 -6.47 8.96 -7.87
C GLY A 101 -5.16 8.19 -7.78
N ILE A 102 -5.18 6.86 -7.55
CA ILE A 102 -3.97 6.03 -7.47
C ILE A 102 -3.18 6.08 -8.79
N SER A 103 -2.06 6.79 -8.81
CA SER A 103 -1.23 6.99 -10.00
C SER A 103 0.13 6.34 -9.83
N TYR A 104 0.50 5.42 -10.73
CA TYR A 104 1.84 4.82 -10.75
C TYR A 104 2.93 5.87 -10.93
N ALA A 105 2.71 6.87 -11.79
CA ALA A 105 3.70 7.90 -12.06
C ALA A 105 3.94 8.77 -10.82
N ASP A 106 2.88 9.19 -10.15
CA ASP A 106 3.00 10.01 -8.94
C ASP A 106 3.61 9.21 -7.78
N LEU A 107 3.19 7.94 -7.62
CA LEU A 107 3.76 7.02 -6.64
C LEU A 107 5.26 6.85 -6.83
N MET A 108 5.71 6.50 -8.04
CA MET A 108 7.12 6.25 -8.32
C MET A 108 7.95 7.53 -8.34
N GLY A 109 7.34 8.69 -8.56
CA GLY A 109 8.01 9.99 -8.41
C GLY A 109 8.31 10.39 -6.96
N LYS A 110 7.77 9.66 -5.97
CA LYS A 110 8.00 9.89 -4.53
C LYS A 110 9.07 8.98 -3.91
N VAL A 111 9.46 7.93 -4.62
CA VAL A 111 10.44 6.92 -4.18
C VAL A 111 11.84 7.53 -4.22
#